data_AF-A0A553QGE1-F1
#
_entry.id   AF-A0A553QGE1-F1
#
_cell.length_a   1.000
_cell.length_b   1.000
_cell.length_c   1.000
_cell.angle_alpha   90.00
_cell.angle_beta   90.00
_cell.angle_gamma   90.00
#
_symmetry.space_group_name_H-M   'P 1'
#
loop_
_entity.id
_entity.type
_entity.pdbx_description
1 polymer ?
#
loop_
_entity_poly.entity_id
_entity_poly.type
_entity_poly.pdbx_seq_one_letter_code
_entity_poly.pdbx_strand_id
1 'polypeptide(L)'
;QSHFPSVQDKGVSITLSNPEVLQRSRLVFLAVKPHIIPEVLQEISGLVSGDHIIVSMAAGITLQTLEQLLPSGSRVVRMMPNLPCVLLEGAVLLSCGSCSGQEDEVLLKSLLGACGAVDSGPEPWIDAHVGLSGSGVAFVYVMAEALADGAVKMGMPSALARRMAAQTVLGAGALLRDSGKLPAELRAEVCTPGGTTIHGLHALEKGGFRAAVLDAVEAATQRAQEMGRQQKMLMTGTECLALERIWFEKPRYDEAERRFYEQMNVHTAVKQDAGANSILQDIARARENIQKSLAGSPAGSAEDYGELATRLKNLELENQTLRKGVEDLRSALSRMESRVSVLEKRTTTPSVNGTAPQKPPTAPQKEEEDEEDELDLFGSEDEEDEEAERLKEQRLQEYAAKKAKKPALVAKSSILLDVKPWDDETDMSRLEECVRSVQVDGLLWGASKLMPVGYGIKKLQISCVVEDDKVGTDFLEEEITKFEDYVQSVDVAAFNKI
;
A
#
# COMPACT_ATOMS: atom_id res chain seq x y z
N GLN A 1 3.63 16.94 23.10
CA GLN A 1 4.91 17.68 22.95
C GLN A 1 5.28 17.63 21.47
N SER A 2 5.69 18.74 20.86
CA SER A 2 5.84 18.86 19.41
C SER A 2 7.19 18.35 18.90
N HIS A 3 7.20 17.52 17.85
CA HIS A 3 8.41 16.98 17.20
C HIS A 3 9.21 18.00 16.35
N PHE A 4 8.89 19.29 16.44
CA PHE A 4 9.66 20.36 15.79
C PHE A 4 10.71 20.91 16.75
N PRO A 5 12.00 21.04 16.34
CA PRO A 5 12.99 21.83 17.05
C PRO A 5 12.49 23.27 17.29
N SER A 6 13.02 23.95 18.30
CA SER A 6 12.77 25.38 18.48
C SER A 6 13.17 26.12 17.21
N VAL A 7 12.44 27.17 16.85
CA VAL A 7 12.81 28.01 15.70
C VAL A 7 14.22 28.62 15.91
N GLN A 8 14.60 28.84 17.17
CA GLN A 8 15.92 29.27 17.60
C GLN A 8 17.02 28.26 17.26
N ASP A 9 16.74 26.95 17.31
CA ASP A 9 17.70 25.88 16.98
C ASP A 9 18.09 25.91 15.49
N LYS A 10 17.23 26.51 14.65
CA LYS A 10 17.48 26.77 13.23
C LYS A 10 18.15 28.14 12.99
N GLY A 11 18.59 28.84 14.03
CA GLY A 11 19.21 30.16 13.95
C GLY A 11 18.23 31.32 13.70
N VAL A 12 16.92 31.09 13.80
CA VAL A 12 15.91 32.14 13.56
C VAL A 12 15.84 33.10 14.75
N SER A 13 15.97 34.39 14.48
CA SER A 13 15.78 35.45 15.48
C SER A 13 14.31 35.54 15.87
N ILE A 14 14.02 35.59 17.18
CA ILE A 14 12.66 35.74 17.71
C ILE A 14 12.52 37.07 18.47
N THR A 15 11.31 37.62 18.48
CA THR A 15 10.91 38.77 19.29
C THR A 15 9.42 38.64 19.66
N LEU A 16 8.96 39.48 20.59
CA LEU A 16 7.56 39.63 20.97
C LEU A 16 6.92 40.91 20.39
N SER A 17 7.64 41.67 19.55
CA SER A 17 7.16 42.93 18.94
C SER A 17 6.98 42.80 17.43
N ASN A 18 5.74 42.96 16.95
CA ASN A 18 5.43 42.95 15.51
C ASN A 18 6.12 44.11 14.75
N PRO A 19 6.16 45.36 15.28
CA PRO A 19 6.99 46.44 14.75
C PRO A 19 8.46 46.09 14.52
N GLU A 20 9.09 45.35 15.44
CA GLU A 20 10.50 44.97 15.30
C GLU A 20 10.71 43.93 14.19
N VAL A 21 9.76 43.02 13.99
CA VAL A 21 9.79 42.08 12.86
C VAL A 21 9.71 42.84 11.54
N LEU A 22 8.76 43.79 11.40
CA LEU A 22 8.59 44.60 10.20
C LEU A 22 9.88 45.37 9.88
N GLN A 23 10.41 46.15 10.83
CA GLN A 23 11.59 47.00 10.64
C GLN A 23 12.86 46.23 10.21
N ARG A 24 12.92 44.92 10.47
CA ARG A 24 14.05 44.04 10.12
C ARG A 24 13.81 43.22 8.84
N SER A 25 12.63 43.27 8.22
CA SER A 25 12.19 42.29 7.21
C SER A 25 11.56 42.93 5.98
N ARG A 26 12.18 42.78 4.81
CA ARG A 26 11.60 43.23 3.53
C ARG A 26 10.35 42.42 3.11
N LEU A 27 10.29 41.14 3.46
CA LEU A 27 9.19 40.23 3.13
C LEU A 27 8.57 39.73 4.43
N VAL A 28 7.27 39.95 4.63
CA VAL A 28 6.60 39.73 5.92
C VAL A 28 5.37 38.86 5.74
N PHE A 29 5.42 37.66 6.31
CA PHE A 29 4.33 36.67 6.27
C PHE A 29 3.40 36.82 7.47
N LEU A 30 2.13 37.16 7.23
CA LEU A 30 1.09 37.23 8.25
C LEU A 30 0.58 35.82 8.59
N ALA A 31 1.24 35.17 9.54
CA ALA A 31 1.01 33.80 9.96
C ALA A 31 0.04 33.65 11.17
N VAL A 32 -0.87 34.61 11.37
CA VAL A 32 -1.82 34.63 12.50
C VAL A 32 -3.22 34.16 12.09
N LYS A 33 -4.08 33.82 13.06
CA LYS A 33 -5.49 33.45 12.78
C LYS A 33 -6.23 34.62 12.10
N PRO A 34 -7.21 34.37 11.20
CA PRO A 34 -7.87 35.42 10.43
C PRO A 34 -8.50 36.57 11.26
N HIS A 35 -9.03 36.28 12.45
CA HIS A 35 -9.59 37.32 13.34
C HIS A 35 -8.54 38.22 14.00
N ILE A 36 -7.26 37.85 14.00
CA ILE A 36 -6.15 38.62 14.57
C ILE A 36 -5.55 39.58 13.52
N ILE A 37 -5.74 39.30 12.23
CA ILE A 37 -5.18 40.09 11.12
C ILE A 37 -5.52 41.59 11.22
N PRO A 38 -6.76 42.03 11.50
CA PRO A 38 -7.07 43.46 11.56
C PRO A 38 -6.33 44.22 12.67
N GLU A 39 -6.14 43.57 13.83
CA GLU A 39 -5.42 44.14 14.98
C GLU A 39 -3.92 44.30 14.67
N VAL A 40 -3.29 43.26 14.14
CA VAL A 40 -1.87 43.28 13.74
C VAL A 40 -1.63 44.26 12.60
N LEU A 41 -2.53 44.35 11.61
CA LEU A 41 -2.41 45.34 10.53
C LEU A 41 -2.52 46.78 11.05
N GLN A 42 -3.43 47.05 11.99
CA GLN A 42 -3.52 48.36 12.64
C GLN A 42 -2.23 48.71 13.41
N GLU A 43 -1.67 47.77 14.18
CA GLU A 43 -0.41 47.95 14.93
C GLU A 43 0.76 48.33 14.00
N ILE A 44 0.95 47.60 12.89
CA ILE A 44 2.11 47.80 12.01
C ILE A 44 1.90 48.90 10.95
N SER A 45 0.65 49.30 10.68
CA SER A 45 0.26 50.20 9.57
C SER A 45 1.15 51.44 9.42
N GLY A 46 1.43 52.14 10.52
CA GLY A 46 2.23 53.38 10.54
C GLY A 46 3.73 53.21 10.25
N LEU A 47 4.21 51.97 10.08
CA LEU A 47 5.62 51.64 9.82
C LEU A 47 5.84 51.01 8.42
N VAL A 48 4.79 50.72 7.67
CA VAL A 48 4.90 50.06 6.35
C VAL A 48 5.36 51.05 5.27
N SER A 49 6.64 50.99 4.88
CA SER A 49 7.16 51.61 3.66
C SER A 49 6.88 50.75 2.41
N GLY A 50 6.95 51.35 1.22
CA GLY A 50 6.77 50.66 -0.07
C GLY A 50 7.88 49.67 -0.48
N ASP A 51 8.91 49.49 0.37
CA ASP A 51 9.92 48.43 0.21
C ASP A 51 9.42 47.07 0.72
N HIS A 52 8.46 47.09 1.66
CA HIS A 52 7.88 45.89 2.27
C HIS A 52 6.92 45.19 1.29
N ILE A 53 6.97 43.86 1.31
CA ILE A 53 5.99 42.99 0.66
C ILE A 53 5.25 42.24 1.77
N ILE A 54 3.96 42.54 1.94
CA ILE A 54 3.10 41.95 2.98
C ILE A 54 2.38 40.73 2.38
N VAL A 55 2.63 39.54 2.93
CA VAL A 55 2.11 38.27 2.43
C VAL A 55 1.12 37.68 3.43
N SER A 56 -0.17 37.67 3.09
CA SER A 56 -1.21 37.08 3.94
C SER A 56 -1.40 35.59 3.64
N MET A 57 -1.40 34.76 4.68
CA MET A 57 -1.82 33.34 4.64
C MET A 57 -3.20 33.11 5.27
N ALA A 58 -3.92 34.18 5.62
CA ALA A 58 -5.14 34.09 6.39
C ALA A 58 -6.36 33.74 5.51
N ALA A 59 -6.95 32.56 5.74
CA ALA A 59 -8.18 32.14 5.09
C ALA A 59 -9.32 33.16 5.31
N GLY A 60 -10.08 33.45 4.25
CA GLY A 60 -11.18 34.42 4.26
C GLY A 60 -10.79 35.91 4.23
N ILE A 61 -9.50 36.28 4.42
CA ILE A 61 -9.09 37.67 4.33
C ILE A 61 -8.75 38.03 2.88
N THR A 62 -9.54 38.92 2.27
CA THR A 62 -9.37 39.31 0.86
C THR A 62 -8.25 40.34 0.66
N LEU A 63 -7.66 40.39 -0.55
CA LEU A 63 -6.72 41.45 -0.96
C LEU A 63 -7.31 42.84 -0.70
N GLN A 64 -8.57 43.07 -1.09
CA GLN A 64 -9.29 44.32 -0.81
C GLN A 64 -9.28 44.68 0.69
N THR A 65 -9.46 43.71 1.58
CA THR A 65 -9.45 43.95 3.04
C THR A 65 -8.05 44.30 3.55
N LEU A 66 -7.00 43.64 3.02
CA LEU A 66 -5.61 43.93 3.37
C LEU A 66 -5.19 45.34 2.89
N GLU A 67 -5.53 45.69 1.65
CA GLU A 67 -5.27 47.00 1.04
C GLU A 67 -6.04 48.15 1.73
N GLN A 68 -7.22 47.87 2.30
CA GLN A 68 -8.00 48.84 3.08
C GLN A 68 -7.46 49.08 4.50
N LEU A 69 -6.68 48.15 5.05
CA LEU A 69 -6.10 48.21 6.40
C LEU A 69 -4.63 48.67 6.41
N LEU A 70 -4.02 48.79 5.23
CA LEU A 70 -2.62 49.22 5.03
C LEU A 70 -2.55 50.60 4.37
N PRO A 71 -1.40 51.30 4.44
CA PRO A 71 -1.18 52.54 3.70
C PRO A 71 -1.37 52.35 2.19
N SER A 72 -2.00 53.32 1.53
CA SER A 72 -2.21 53.30 0.08
C SER A 72 -0.88 53.19 -0.67
N GLY A 73 -0.76 52.22 -1.58
CA GLY A 73 0.50 51.91 -2.27
C GLY A 73 1.31 50.75 -1.65
N SER A 74 0.84 50.15 -0.55
CA SER A 74 1.49 48.96 0.04
C SER A 74 1.46 47.77 -0.91
N ARG A 75 2.58 47.04 -1.04
CA ARG A 75 2.65 45.78 -1.79
C ARG A 75 2.02 44.67 -0.94
N VAL A 76 0.93 44.09 -1.42
CA VAL A 76 0.20 43.01 -0.76
C VAL A 76 0.12 41.79 -1.67
N VAL A 77 0.34 40.60 -1.12
CA VAL A 77 0.08 39.31 -1.78
C VAL A 77 -0.75 38.45 -0.85
N ARG A 78 -1.80 37.80 -1.37
CA ARG A 78 -2.56 36.76 -0.66
C ARG A 78 -2.09 35.42 -1.19
N MET A 79 -1.71 34.49 -0.31
CA MET A 79 -1.38 33.13 -0.70
C MET A 79 -2.06 32.11 0.22
N MET A 80 -2.20 30.89 -0.27
CA MET A 80 -2.71 29.78 0.53
C MET A 80 -1.79 28.56 0.36
N PRO A 81 -0.93 28.25 1.35
CA PRO A 81 -0.20 26.99 1.40
C PRO A 81 -1.05 25.87 1.99
N ASN A 82 -0.60 24.63 1.84
CA ASN A 82 -1.16 23.46 2.52
C ASN A 82 -0.11 22.73 3.41
N LEU A 83 -0.58 21.78 4.23
CA LEU A 83 0.26 21.11 5.25
C LEU A 83 1.52 20.42 4.70
N PRO A 84 1.51 19.74 3.53
CA PRO A 84 2.71 19.13 2.93
C PRO A 84 3.91 20.06 2.66
N CYS A 85 3.76 21.39 2.76
CA CYS A 85 4.91 22.31 2.76
C CYS A 85 5.97 21.95 3.82
N VAL A 86 5.61 21.30 4.94
CA VAL A 86 6.57 20.85 5.97
C VAL A 86 7.46 19.68 5.52
N LEU A 87 7.11 19.02 4.40
CA LEU A 87 7.87 17.95 3.75
C LEU A 87 8.52 18.43 2.44
N LEU A 88 8.43 19.74 2.13
CA LEU A 88 8.82 20.35 0.85
C LEU A 88 7.99 19.88 -0.37
N GLU A 89 6.82 19.28 -0.11
CA GLU A 89 5.90 18.71 -1.11
C GLU A 89 4.54 19.42 -1.09
N GLY A 90 4.56 20.73 -0.79
CA GLY A 90 3.40 21.59 -0.72
C GLY A 90 2.76 21.92 -2.07
N ALA A 91 1.54 22.43 -2.01
CA ALA A 91 0.90 23.17 -3.09
C ALA A 91 0.51 24.55 -2.56
N VAL A 92 0.98 25.61 -3.23
CA VAL A 92 0.73 27.00 -2.86
C VAL A 92 0.17 27.74 -4.08
N LEU A 93 -0.98 28.38 -3.92
CA LEU A 93 -1.49 29.36 -4.89
C LEU A 93 -1.39 30.77 -4.30
N LEU A 94 -0.93 31.74 -5.10
CA LEU A 94 -0.81 33.13 -4.71
C LEU A 94 -1.50 34.10 -5.68
N SER A 95 -1.91 35.26 -5.17
CA SER A 95 -2.60 36.30 -5.91
C SER A 95 -2.10 37.67 -5.47
N CYS A 96 -1.73 38.52 -6.43
CA CYS A 96 -1.11 39.81 -6.19
C CYS A 96 -2.17 40.92 -6.05
N GLY A 97 -1.98 41.81 -5.06
CA GLY A 97 -2.76 43.04 -4.92
C GLY A 97 -2.41 44.09 -5.97
N SER A 98 -3.19 45.16 -6.00
CA SER A 98 -3.15 46.24 -7.00
C SER A 98 -1.81 46.97 -7.13
N CYS A 99 -0.98 46.96 -6.08
CA CYS A 99 0.34 47.59 -6.04
C CYS A 99 1.52 46.59 -6.03
N SER A 100 1.24 45.30 -6.19
CA SER A 100 2.27 44.24 -6.26
C SER A 100 2.57 43.88 -7.71
N GLY A 101 3.86 43.88 -8.08
CA GLY A 101 4.30 43.66 -9.45
C GLY A 101 4.65 42.20 -9.78
N GLN A 102 4.89 41.94 -11.06
CA GLN A 102 5.41 40.65 -11.54
C GLN A 102 6.76 40.27 -10.89
N GLU A 103 7.55 41.27 -10.48
CA GLU A 103 8.79 41.10 -9.72
C GLU A 103 8.56 40.47 -8.34
N ASP A 104 7.52 40.92 -7.62
CA ASP A 104 7.14 40.41 -6.31
C ASP A 104 6.61 38.97 -6.44
N GLU A 105 5.88 38.67 -7.52
CA GLU A 105 5.40 37.33 -7.86
C GLU A 105 6.57 36.35 -8.14
N VAL A 106 7.54 36.76 -8.97
CA VAL A 106 8.71 35.94 -9.31
C VAL A 106 9.61 35.73 -8.10
N LEU A 107 9.80 36.74 -7.25
CA LEU A 107 10.51 36.61 -5.98
C LEU A 107 9.84 35.57 -5.06
N LEU A 108 8.51 35.61 -4.93
CA LEU A 108 7.77 34.66 -4.11
C LEU A 108 7.81 33.24 -4.67
N LYS A 109 7.63 33.05 -5.98
CA LYS A 109 7.79 31.74 -6.63
C LYS A 109 9.20 31.18 -6.45
N SER A 110 10.24 32.01 -6.59
CA SER A 110 11.63 31.61 -6.38
C SER A 110 11.95 31.24 -4.92
N LEU A 111 11.32 31.90 -3.95
CA LEU A 111 11.54 31.61 -2.51
C LEU A 111 10.75 30.38 -2.05
N LEU A 112 9.48 30.29 -2.46
CA LEU A 112 8.55 29.26 -1.99
C LEU A 112 8.63 27.96 -2.78
N GLY A 113 9.22 27.95 -3.97
CA GLY A 113 9.44 26.73 -4.77
C GLY A 113 10.30 25.67 -4.08
N ALA A 114 11.08 26.06 -3.05
CA ALA A 114 11.77 25.13 -2.16
C ALA A 114 10.83 24.35 -1.22
N CYS A 115 9.55 24.75 -1.11
CA CYS A 115 8.53 24.13 -0.25
C CYS A 115 7.52 23.28 -1.02
N GLY A 116 7.60 23.21 -2.35
CA GLY A 116 6.70 22.45 -3.22
C GLY A 116 6.29 23.22 -4.48
N ALA A 117 5.15 22.85 -5.06
CA ALA A 117 4.59 23.53 -6.23
C ALA A 117 4.00 24.90 -5.85
N VAL A 118 4.37 25.94 -6.61
CA VAL A 118 3.95 27.33 -6.35
C VAL A 118 3.48 28.01 -7.63
N ASP A 119 2.18 28.28 -7.70
CA ASP A 119 1.55 28.92 -8.85
C ASP A 119 0.83 30.21 -8.50
N SER A 120 0.41 30.98 -9.52
CA SER A 120 -0.29 32.25 -9.34
C SER A 120 -1.61 32.32 -10.12
N GLY A 121 -2.53 33.17 -9.67
CA GLY A 121 -3.78 33.40 -10.39
C GLY A 121 -4.69 34.48 -9.79
N PRO A 122 -5.87 34.73 -10.39
CA PRO A 122 -6.89 35.62 -9.85
C PRO A 122 -7.34 35.22 -8.44
N GLU A 123 -7.61 36.20 -7.57
CA GLU A 123 -7.98 35.95 -6.17
C GLU A 123 -9.14 34.94 -5.97
N PRO A 124 -10.21 34.91 -6.80
CA PRO A 124 -11.28 33.91 -6.66
C PRO A 124 -10.81 32.45 -6.75
N TRP A 125 -9.64 32.18 -7.35
CA TRP A 125 -9.06 30.83 -7.38
C TRP A 125 -8.45 30.42 -6.03
N ILE A 126 -8.10 31.38 -5.14
CA ILE A 126 -7.57 31.06 -3.80
C ILE A 126 -8.61 30.27 -3.00
N ASP A 127 -9.88 30.65 -3.02
CA ASP A 127 -10.93 29.95 -2.26
C ASP A 127 -11.21 28.55 -2.84
N ALA A 128 -11.06 28.37 -4.16
CA ALA A 128 -11.11 27.05 -4.80
C ALA A 128 -9.86 26.19 -4.48
N HIS A 129 -8.69 26.79 -4.37
CA HIS A 129 -7.46 26.14 -3.94
C HIS A 129 -7.53 25.71 -2.46
N VAL A 130 -8.18 26.49 -1.58
CA VAL A 130 -8.50 26.05 -0.21
C VAL A 130 -9.29 24.73 -0.26
N GLY A 131 -10.34 24.63 -1.08
CA GLY A 131 -11.14 23.41 -1.22
C GLY A 131 -10.38 22.24 -1.86
N LEU A 132 -9.54 22.51 -2.86
CA LEU A 132 -8.80 21.50 -3.61
C LEU A 132 -7.54 20.99 -2.89
N SER A 133 -6.62 21.88 -2.50
CA SER A 133 -5.28 21.52 -2.02
C SER A 133 -5.13 21.64 -0.50
N GLY A 134 -5.89 22.55 0.13
CA GLY A 134 -5.91 22.74 1.58
C GLY A 134 -6.69 21.63 2.26
N SER A 135 -7.99 21.53 1.96
CA SER A 135 -8.87 20.45 2.44
C SER A 135 -8.54 19.10 1.81
N GLY A 136 -8.02 19.07 0.58
CA GLY A 136 -7.66 17.84 -0.15
C GLY A 136 -6.71 16.91 0.61
N VAL A 137 -5.82 17.44 1.45
CA VAL A 137 -4.93 16.62 2.30
C VAL A 137 -5.73 15.69 3.23
N ALA A 138 -6.84 16.19 3.79
CA ALA A 138 -7.72 15.37 4.64
C ALA A 138 -8.53 14.35 3.81
N PHE A 139 -8.98 14.72 2.60
CA PHE A 139 -9.67 13.80 1.70
C PHE A 139 -8.76 12.62 1.30
N VAL A 140 -7.48 12.89 1.06
CA VAL A 140 -6.45 11.88 0.78
C VAL A 140 -6.17 10.99 1.99
N TYR A 141 -6.20 11.52 3.23
CA TYR A 141 -6.09 10.70 4.43
C TYR A 141 -7.28 9.74 4.61
N VAL A 142 -8.52 10.20 4.42
CA VAL A 142 -9.72 9.34 4.46
C VAL A 142 -9.65 8.24 3.37
N MET A 143 -9.14 8.57 2.18
CA MET A 143 -8.89 7.57 1.13
C MET A 143 -7.83 6.55 1.54
N ALA A 144 -6.72 6.98 2.15
CA ALA A 144 -5.67 6.08 2.62
C ALA A 144 -6.13 5.15 3.76
N GLU A 145 -6.97 5.67 4.67
CA GLU A 145 -7.61 4.89 5.73
C GLU A 145 -8.57 3.83 5.15
N ALA A 146 -9.47 4.24 4.25
CA ALA A 146 -10.39 3.31 3.58
C ALA A 146 -9.68 2.22 2.75
N LEU A 147 -8.55 2.55 2.12
CA LEU A 147 -7.69 1.56 1.43
C LEU A 147 -7.06 0.57 2.41
N ALA A 148 -6.59 1.04 3.58
CA ALA A 148 -6.02 0.16 4.60
C ALA A 148 -7.09 -0.77 5.20
N ASP A 149 -8.25 -0.25 5.56
CA ASP A 149 -9.36 -1.06 6.09
C ASP A 149 -9.92 -2.03 5.05
N GLY A 150 -9.94 -1.64 3.77
CA GLY A 150 -10.23 -2.53 2.65
C GLY A 150 -9.27 -3.73 2.58
N ALA A 151 -7.97 -3.50 2.76
CA ALA A 151 -6.97 -4.57 2.81
C ALA A 151 -7.08 -5.43 4.09
N VAL A 152 -7.39 -4.84 5.25
CA VAL A 152 -7.66 -5.57 6.50
C VAL A 152 -8.87 -6.50 6.37
N LYS A 153 -9.94 -6.02 5.73
CA LYS A 153 -11.13 -6.83 5.42
C LYS A 153 -10.81 -8.04 4.53
N MET A 154 -9.76 -7.97 3.72
CA MET A 154 -9.25 -9.08 2.91
C MET A 154 -8.16 -9.92 3.62
N GLY A 155 -7.93 -9.71 4.92
CA GLY A 155 -7.04 -10.50 5.76
C GLY A 155 -5.63 -9.93 5.98
N MET A 156 -5.30 -8.74 5.46
CA MET A 156 -3.97 -8.15 5.66
C MET A 156 -3.80 -7.61 7.10
N PRO A 157 -2.65 -7.82 7.76
CA PRO A 157 -2.37 -7.22 9.07
C PRO A 157 -2.44 -5.69 9.03
N SER A 158 -3.23 -5.08 9.91
CA SER A 158 -3.53 -3.62 9.92
C SER A 158 -2.28 -2.71 9.89
N ALA A 159 -1.22 -3.10 10.60
CA ALA A 159 0.04 -2.34 10.59
C ALA A 159 0.78 -2.39 9.23
N LEU A 160 0.61 -3.46 8.44
CA LEU A 160 1.11 -3.54 7.07
C LEU A 160 0.18 -2.79 6.12
N ALA A 161 -1.13 -3.01 6.23
CA ALA A 161 -2.14 -2.37 5.40
C ALA A 161 -2.02 -0.84 5.38
N ARG A 162 -1.89 -0.19 6.55
CA ARG A 162 -1.68 1.26 6.63
C ARG A 162 -0.39 1.74 5.95
N ARG A 163 0.72 1.00 6.07
CA ARG A 163 1.98 1.35 5.38
C ARG A 163 1.84 1.21 3.86
N MET A 164 1.21 0.14 3.39
CA MET A 164 1.02 -0.10 1.95
C MET A 164 0.03 0.89 1.33
N ALA A 165 -1.03 1.29 2.04
CA ALA A 165 -1.95 2.34 1.59
C ALA A 165 -1.24 3.69 1.48
N ALA A 166 -0.48 4.10 2.50
CA ALA A 166 0.30 5.34 2.47
C ALA A 166 1.35 5.36 1.33
N GLN A 167 2.07 4.25 1.14
CA GLN A 167 3.05 4.12 0.06
C GLN A 167 2.39 4.12 -1.34
N THR A 168 1.21 3.52 -1.48
CA THR A 168 0.41 3.55 -2.72
C THR A 168 -0.01 4.96 -3.07
N VAL A 169 -0.51 5.73 -2.10
CA VAL A 169 -0.90 7.14 -2.28
C VAL A 169 0.31 8.00 -2.66
N LEU A 170 1.44 7.85 -1.96
CA LEU A 170 2.68 8.57 -2.27
C LEU A 170 3.19 8.26 -3.69
N GLY A 171 3.25 6.97 -4.05
CA GLY A 171 3.72 6.54 -5.37
C GLY A 171 2.81 7.00 -6.51
N ALA A 172 1.49 6.93 -6.33
CA ALA A 172 0.53 7.42 -7.32
C ALA A 172 0.60 8.96 -7.49
N GLY A 173 0.78 9.70 -6.40
CA GLY A 173 0.98 11.16 -6.44
C GLY A 173 2.26 11.56 -7.16
N ALA A 174 3.39 10.92 -6.84
CA ALA A 174 4.66 11.17 -7.51
C ALA A 174 4.60 10.84 -9.01
N LEU A 175 4.04 9.67 -9.38
CA LEU A 175 3.85 9.31 -10.79
C LEU A 175 2.96 10.29 -11.55
N LEU A 176 1.91 10.82 -10.93
CA LEU A 176 1.05 11.84 -11.54
C LEU A 176 1.79 13.17 -11.75
N ARG A 177 2.59 13.60 -10.77
CA ARG A 177 3.40 14.83 -10.84
C ARG A 177 4.51 14.73 -11.89
N ASP A 178 5.25 13.62 -11.89
CA ASP A 178 6.54 13.52 -12.60
C ASP A 178 6.43 12.96 -14.02
N SER A 179 5.33 12.30 -14.39
CA SER A 179 5.17 11.69 -15.71
C SER A 179 4.69 12.65 -16.81
N GLY A 180 4.08 13.79 -16.44
CA GLY A 180 3.44 14.71 -17.38
C GLY A 180 2.19 14.17 -18.09
N LYS A 181 1.70 12.98 -17.72
CA LYS A 181 0.53 12.31 -18.33
C LYS A 181 -0.78 12.73 -17.68
N LEU A 182 -1.89 12.59 -18.39
CA LEU A 182 -3.22 12.82 -17.84
C LEU A 182 -3.60 11.70 -16.84
N PRO A 183 -4.38 11.99 -15.77
CA PRO A 183 -4.87 10.97 -14.84
C PRO A 183 -5.66 9.83 -15.49
N ALA A 184 -6.23 10.06 -16.68
CA ALA A 184 -6.93 9.03 -17.44
C ALA A 184 -5.98 8.03 -18.14
N GLU A 185 -4.80 8.48 -18.54
CA GLU A 185 -3.76 7.68 -19.21
C GLU A 185 -3.05 6.80 -18.18
N LEU A 186 -2.58 7.38 -17.07
CA LEU A 186 -1.98 6.63 -15.96
C LEU A 186 -2.93 5.56 -15.41
N ARG A 187 -4.24 5.87 -15.32
CA ARG A 187 -5.26 4.89 -14.95
C ARG A 187 -5.38 3.77 -15.98
N ALA A 188 -5.30 4.07 -17.27
CA ALA A 188 -5.35 3.05 -18.33
C ALA A 188 -4.12 2.14 -18.30
N GLU A 189 -2.93 2.68 -18.05
CA GLU A 189 -1.67 1.92 -17.97
C GLU A 189 -1.65 0.87 -16.84
N VAL A 190 -2.39 1.09 -15.74
CA VAL A 190 -2.57 0.11 -14.65
C VAL A 190 -3.82 -0.78 -14.80
N CYS A 191 -4.59 -0.63 -15.88
CA CYS A 191 -5.83 -1.37 -16.13
C CYS A 191 -5.66 -2.47 -17.19
N THR A 192 -5.22 -3.65 -16.76
CA THR A 192 -5.25 -4.84 -17.62
C THR A 192 -6.70 -5.28 -17.92
N PRO A 193 -7.04 -5.64 -19.18
CA PRO A 193 -8.38 -6.14 -19.52
C PRO A 193 -8.79 -7.35 -18.68
N GLY A 194 -9.92 -7.26 -17.99
CA GLY A 194 -10.41 -8.30 -17.06
C GLY A 194 -9.64 -8.42 -15.73
N GLY A 195 -8.62 -7.58 -15.49
CA GLY A 195 -7.80 -7.62 -14.28
C GLY A 195 -8.50 -7.12 -13.01
N THR A 196 -7.80 -7.17 -11.88
CA THR A 196 -8.30 -6.70 -10.57
C THR A 196 -8.60 -5.20 -10.58
N THR A 197 -7.75 -4.39 -11.21
CA THR A 197 -7.88 -2.92 -11.24
C THR A 197 -9.22 -2.46 -11.82
N ILE A 198 -9.66 -3.05 -12.95
CA ILE A 198 -10.90 -2.61 -13.61
C ILE A 198 -12.16 -3.03 -12.82
N HIS A 199 -12.13 -4.16 -12.13
CA HIS A 199 -13.20 -4.54 -11.20
C HIS A 199 -13.26 -3.62 -9.98
N GLY A 200 -12.11 -3.23 -9.41
CA GLY A 200 -12.02 -2.25 -8.33
C GLY A 200 -12.54 -0.86 -8.75
N LEU A 201 -12.15 -0.38 -9.94
CA LEU A 201 -12.67 0.86 -10.50
C LEU A 201 -14.18 0.80 -10.73
N HIS A 202 -14.72 -0.29 -11.29
CA HIS A 202 -16.16 -0.45 -11.46
C HIS A 202 -16.93 -0.36 -10.13
N ALA A 203 -16.38 -0.91 -9.04
CA ALA A 203 -16.95 -0.78 -7.71
C ALA A 203 -16.90 0.67 -7.17
N LEU A 204 -15.82 1.42 -7.42
CA LEU A 204 -15.70 2.83 -7.05
C LEU A 204 -16.66 3.74 -7.83
N GLU A 205 -16.78 3.55 -9.14
CA GLU A 205 -17.73 4.31 -9.98
C GLU A 205 -19.19 3.97 -9.58
N LYS A 206 -19.50 2.70 -9.29
CA LYS A 206 -20.80 2.27 -8.74
C LYS A 206 -21.08 2.86 -7.35
N GLY A 207 -20.04 3.13 -6.56
CA GLY A 207 -20.11 3.85 -5.29
C GLY A 207 -20.21 5.38 -5.44
N GLY A 208 -20.23 5.93 -6.65
CA GLY A 208 -20.32 7.37 -6.89
C GLY A 208 -19.07 8.16 -6.54
N PHE A 209 -17.89 7.52 -6.48
CA PHE A 209 -16.64 8.10 -5.97
C PHE A 209 -16.30 9.48 -6.58
N ARG A 210 -16.51 9.67 -7.90
CA ARG A 210 -16.27 10.95 -8.57
C ARG A 210 -17.18 12.07 -8.06
N ALA A 211 -18.46 11.79 -7.85
CA ALA A 211 -19.42 12.77 -7.35
C ALA A 211 -19.02 13.20 -5.93
N ALA A 212 -18.79 12.22 -5.03
CA ALA A 212 -18.37 12.51 -3.66
C ALA A 212 -17.09 13.37 -3.55
N VAL A 213 -16.12 13.19 -4.47
CA VAL A 213 -14.91 14.03 -4.53
C VAL A 213 -15.20 15.43 -5.08
N LEU A 214 -16.06 15.56 -6.09
CA LEU A 214 -16.48 16.87 -6.62
C LEU A 214 -17.27 17.66 -5.56
N ASP A 215 -18.26 17.02 -4.94
CA ASP A 215 -19.11 17.59 -3.88
C ASP A 215 -18.26 18.06 -2.68
N ALA A 216 -17.22 17.30 -2.32
CA ALA A 216 -16.31 17.65 -1.22
C ALA A 216 -15.46 18.91 -1.53
N VAL A 217 -14.94 19.03 -2.76
CA VAL A 217 -14.19 20.22 -3.21
C VAL A 217 -15.12 21.42 -3.33
N GLU A 218 -16.34 21.25 -3.85
CA GLU A 218 -17.35 22.31 -3.91
C GLU A 218 -17.74 22.79 -2.51
N ALA A 219 -18.15 21.90 -1.61
CA ALA A 219 -18.56 22.28 -0.25
C ALA A 219 -17.45 22.99 0.54
N ALA A 220 -16.20 22.53 0.41
CA ALA A 220 -15.04 23.20 1.02
C ALA A 220 -14.78 24.59 0.41
N THR A 221 -14.92 24.73 -0.91
CA THR A 221 -14.81 26.02 -1.63
C THR A 221 -15.91 27.00 -1.22
N GLN A 222 -17.16 26.54 -1.18
CA GLN A 222 -18.30 27.32 -0.72
C GLN A 222 -18.06 27.80 0.73
N ARG A 223 -17.61 26.92 1.63
CA ARG A 223 -17.31 27.29 3.03
C ARG A 223 -16.14 28.27 3.15
N ALA A 224 -15.12 28.18 2.30
CA ALA A 224 -14.04 29.17 2.24
C ALA A 224 -14.58 30.58 1.89
N GLN A 225 -15.44 30.67 0.87
CA GLN A 225 -16.10 31.92 0.51
C GLN A 225 -17.04 32.44 1.62
N GLU A 226 -17.79 31.56 2.29
CA GLU A 226 -18.64 31.94 3.42
C GLU A 226 -17.83 32.58 4.54
N MET A 227 -16.67 32.01 4.91
CA MET A 227 -15.82 32.59 5.95
C MET A 227 -15.36 33.99 5.59
N GLY A 228 -14.99 34.25 4.32
CA GLY A 228 -14.66 35.60 3.86
C GLY A 228 -15.84 36.58 3.88
N ARG A 229 -17.07 36.12 3.60
CA ARG A 229 -18.29 36.94 3.74
C ARG A 229 -18.63 37.21 5.21
N GLN A 230 -18.51 36.20 6.08
CA GLN A 230 -18.77 36.31 7.53
C GLN A 230 -17.78 37.26 8.20
N GLN A 231 -16.49 37.21 7.83
CA GLN A 231 -15.48 38.16 8.31
C GLN A 231 -15.82 39.62 7.95
N LYS A 232 -16.48 39.84 6.80
CA LYS A 232 -16.94 41.17 6.34
C LYS A 232 -18.19 41.67 7.08
N MET A 233 -18.84 40.82 7.89
CA MET A 233 -19.95 41.18 8.78
C MET A 233 -19.52 41.29 10.25
N LEU A 234 -18.57 40.46 10.72
CA LEU A 234 -18.09 40.48 12.11
C LEU A 234 -17.11 41.62 12.38
N MET A 235 -17.65 42.84 12.54
CA MET A 235 -16.93 43.94 13.22
C MET A 235 -17.03 43.85 14.76
N THR A 236 -17.58 42.76 15.29
CA THR A 236 -17.74 42.45 16.73
C THR A 236 -17.25 41.03 17.03
N GLY A 237 -16.07 40.91 17.63
CA GLY A 237 -15.30 39.65 17.71
C GLY A 237 -15.86 38.52 18.58
N THR A 238 -16.98 38.70 19.27
CA THR A 238 -17.52 37.70 20.22
C THR A 238 -18.27 36.54 19.57
N GLU A 239 -18.80 36.69 18.35
CA GLU A 239 -19.65 35.68 17.72
C GLU A 239 -18.87 34.60 16.96
N CYS A 240 -17.64 34.90 16.53
CA CYS A 240 -16.80 33.99 15.73
C CYS A 240 -16.57 32.64 16.45
N LEU A 241 -16.31 32.70 17.76
CA LEU A 241 -16.04 31.52 18.61
C LEU A 241 -17.25 30.60 18.79
N ALA A 242 -18.47 31.04 18.48
CA ALA A 242 -19.67 30.20 18.54
C ALA A 242 -19.86 29.33 17.28
N LEU A 243 -19.17 29.67 16.18
CA LEU A 243 -19.34 29.05 14.86
C LEU A 243 -18.30 27.96 14.55
N GLU A 244 -17.25 27.79 15.36
CA GLU A 244 -16.33 26.63 15.32
C GLU A 244 -17.01 25.35 15.87
N ARG A 245 -18.13 24.94 15.27
CA ARG A 245 -18.90 23.73 15.62
C ARG A 245 -19.15 22.75 14.47
N ILE A 246 -18.55 22.99 13.30
CA ILE A 246 -18.70 22.12 12.12
C ILE A 246 -17.68 20.98 12.17
N TRP A 247 -17.97 20.00 13.02
CA TRP A 247 -17.52 18.62 12.88
C TRP A 247 -18.80 17.78 12.89
N PHE A 248 -19.37 17.53 11.70
CA PHE A 248 -20.71 16.93 11.55
C PHE A 248 -20.90 15.61 12.31
N GLU A 249 -19.82 14.85 12.49
CA GLU A 249 -19.81 13.62 13.28
C GLU A 249 -18.84 13.65 14.47
N LYS A 250 -18.59 14.82 15.10
CA LYS A 250 -17.66 14.90 16.25
C LYS A 250 -17.90 13.82 17.31
N PRO A 251 -19.14 13.49 17.71
CA PRO A 251 -19.38 12.41 18.67
C PRO A 251 -18.87 11.05 18.20
N ARG A 252 -18.92 10.73 16.89
CA ARG A 252 -18.41 9.48 16.32
C ARG A 252 -16.89 9.46 16.22
N TYR A 253 -16.25 10.59 15.89
CA TYR A 253 -14.78 10.69 15.90
C TYR A 253 -14.22 10.67 17.33
N ASP A 254 -14.81 11.43 18.25
CA ASP A 254 -14.45 11.43 19.67
C ASP A 254 -14.72 10.05 20.32
N GLU A 255 -15.74 9.33 19.86
CA GLU A 255 -16.01 7.95 20.28
C GLU A 255 -15.04 6.94 19.64
N ALA A 256 -14.67 7.09 18.37
CA ALA A 256 -13.67 6.23 17.72
C ALA A 256 -12.28 6.41 18.34
N GLU A 257 -11.86 7.66 18.57
CA GLU A 257 -10.62 8.00 19.28
C GLU A 257 -10.65 7.49 20.72
N ARG A 258 -11.76 7.67 21.45
CA ARG A 258 -11.92 7.11 22.79
C ARG A 258 -11.84 5.58 22.77
N ARG A 259 -12.56 4.89 21.89
CA ARG A 259 -12.51 3.43 21.73
C ARG A 259 -11.11 2.95 21.36
N PHE A 260 -10.34 3.70 20.58
CA PHE A 260 -8.95 3.40 20.26
C PHE A 260 -8.04 3.48 21.50
N TYR A 261 -8.11 4.56 22.27
CA TYR A 261 -7.34 4.68 23.52
C TYR A 261 -7.82 3.72 24.62
N GLU A 262 -9.11 3.43 24.70
CA GLU A 262 -9.68 2.40 25.57
C GLU A 262 -9.16 1.01 25.17
N GLN A 263 -9.12 0.67 23.87
CA GLN A 263 -8.52 -0.58 23.41
C GLN A 263 -7.02 -0.67 23.68
N MET A 264 -6.25 0.43 23.53
CA MET A 264 -4.83 0.48 23.91
C MET A 264 -4.63 0.26 25.41
N ASN A 265 -5.42 0.94 26.26
CA ASN A 265 -5.35 0.78 27.71
C ASN A 265 -5.82 -0.61 28.16
N VAL A 266 -6.89 -1.16 27.55
CA VAL A 266 -7.38 -2.52 27.83
C VAL A 266 -6.36 -3.56 27.39
N HIS A 267 -5.72 -3.45 26.22
CA HIS A 267 -4.63 -4.36 25.84
C HIS A 267 -3.40 -4.26 26.77
N THR A 268 -3.15 -3.10 27.37
CA THR A 268 -2.06 -2.90 28.33
C THR A 268 -2.42 -3.50 29.71
N ALA A 269 -3.62 -3.23 30.22
CA ALA A 269 -4.11 -3.74 31.49
C ALA A 269 -4.35 -5.26 31.45
N VAL A 270 -5.03 -5.79 30.43
CA VAL A 270 -5.30 -7.23 30.27
C VAL A 270 -3.99 -8.03 30.16
N LYS A 271 -2.92 -7.48 29.57
CA LYS A 271 -1.61 -8.16 29.57
C LYS A 271 -0.96 -8.27 30.95
N GLN A 272 -1.29 -7.39 31.90
CA GLN A 272 -0.82 -7.50 33.28
C GLN A 272 -1.76 -8.38 34.12
N ASP A 273 -3.06 -8.11 34.08
CA ASP A 273 -4.05 -8.82 34.91
C ASP A 273 -4.30 -10.28 34.47
N ALA A 274 -4.33 -10.58 33.18
CA ALA A 274 -4.56 -11.96 32.73
C ALA A 274 -3.40 -12.89 33.08
N GLY A 275 -2.15 -12.39 33.04
CA GLY A 275 -0.98 -13.13 33.49
C GLY A 275 -1.03 -13.46 34.98
N ALA A 276 -1.31 -12.46 35.82
CA ALA A 276 -1.43 -12.64 37.27
C ALA A 276 -2.61 -13.57 37.64
N ASN A 277 -3.79 -13.35 37.05
CA ASN A 277 -4.99 -14.12 37.39
C ASN A 277 -4.97 -15.54 36.82
N SER A 278 -4.39 -15.80 35.63
CA SER A 278 -4.21 -17.19 35.16
C SER A 278 -3.27 -17.95 36.10
N ILE A 279 -2.09 -17.40 36.40
CA ILE A 279 -1.12 -18.06 37.29
C ILE A 279 -1.72 -18.34 38.68
N LEU A 280 -2.51 -17.42 39.24
CA LEU A 280 -3.23 -17.66 40.50
C LEU A 280 -4.33 -18.73 40.37
N GLN A 281 -5.11 -18.74 39.29
CA GLN A 281 -6.11 -19.78 39.04
C GLN A 281 -5.48 -21.15 38.79
N ASP A 282 -4.38 -21.22 38.07
CA ASP A 282 -3.68 -22.46 37.75
C ASP A 282 -2.95 -23.02 38.98
N ILE A 283 -2.37 -22.18 39.85
CA ILE A 283 -1.88 -22.58 41.17
C ILE A 283 -3.02 -23.08 42.08
N ALA A 284 -4.19 -22.41 42.06
CA ALA A 284 -5.36 -22.86 42.81
C ALA A 284 -5.88 -24.22 42.30
N ARG A 285 -6.04 -24.37 40.97
CA ARG A 285 -6.50 -25.60 40.32
C ARG A 285 -5.51 -26.76 40.50
N ALA A 286 -4.21 -26.48 40.49
CA ALA A 286 -3.17 -27.46 40.82
C ALA A 286 -3.25 -27.90 42.29
N ARG A 287 -3.43 -26.98 43.25
CA ARG A 287 -3.64 -27.31 44.67
C ARG A 287 -4.90 -28.13 44.90
N GLU A 288 -6.00 -27.77 44.24
CA GLU A 288 -7.28 -28.49 44.35
C GLU A 288 -7.17 -29.91 43.76
N ASN A 289 -6.51 -30.07 42.61
CA ASN A 289 -6.23 -31.38 42.02
C ASN A 289 -5.31 -32.22 42.92
N ILE A 290 -4.25 -31.65 43.49
CA ILE A 290 -3.37 -32.34 44.44
C ILE A 290 -4.15 -32.77 45.69
N GLN A 291 -5.05 -31.93 46.23
CA GLN A 291 -5.93 -32.33 47.34
C GLN A 291 -6.91 -33.44 46.96
N LYS A 292 -7.53 -33.38 45.76
CA LYS A 292 -8.41 -34.46 45.26
C LYS A 292 -7.66 -35.77 45.07
N SER A 293 -6.43 -35.74 44.54
CA SER A 293 -5.58 -36.92 44.39
C SER A 293 -5.04 -37.47 45.72
N LEU A 294 -4.80 -36.64 46.74
CA LEU A 294 -4.44 -37.14 48.08
C LEU A 294 -5.65 -37.66 48.88
N ALA A 295 -6.85 -37.12 48.65
CA ALA A 295 -8.08 -37.57 49.30
C ALA A 295 -8.69 -38.83 48.64
N GLY A 296 -8.39 -39.08 47.36
CA GLY A 296 -8.93 -40.20 46.58
C GLY A 296 -7.96 -41.37 46.41
N SER A 297 -8.09 -42.41 47.23
CA SER A 297 -7.52 -43.74 46.95
C SER A 297 -8.19 -44.84 47.80
N PRO A 298 -8.28 -46.11 47.34
CA PRO A 298 -7.89 -46.64 46.02
C PRO A 298 -9.02 -47.42 45.32
N ALA A 299 -9.54 -46.90 44.21
CA ALA A 299 -10.30 -47.69 43.22
C ALA A 299 -10.38 -46.93 41.88
N GLY A 300 -9.82 -47.51 40.81
CA GLY A 300 -10.14 -47.07 39.45
C GLY A 300 -11.43 -47.76 39.00
N SER A 301 -12.46 -46.99 38.64
CA SER A 301 -13.67 -47.54 38.02
C SER A 301 -13.36 -48.05 36.61
N ALA A 302 -14.03 -49.12 36.18
CA ALA A 302 -13.82 -49.71 34.86
C ALA A 302 -14.34 -48.83 33.70
N GLU A 303 -15.12 -47.80 34.01
CA GLU A 303 -15.83 -46.95 33.04
C GLU A 303 -14.88 -45.95 32.36
N ASP A 304 -13.96 -45.30 33.09
CA ASP A 304 -12.94 -44.40 32.53
C ASP A 304 -12.02 -45.13 31.53
N TYR A 305 -11.62 -46.37 31.86
CA TYR A 305 -10.86 -47.21 30.93
C TYR A 305 -11.68 -47.61 29.69
N GLY A 306 -13.01 -47.74 29.82
CA GLY A 306 -13.91 -48.02 28.71
C GLY A 306 -14.03 -46.87 27.71
N GLU A 307 -14.18 -45.62 28.19
CA GLU A 307 -14.21 -44.46 27.30
C GLU A 307 -12.85 -44.21 26.65
N LEU A 308 -11.76 -44.32 27.41
CA LEU A 308 -10.41 -44.15 26.86
C LEU A 308 -10.10 -45.19 25.78
N ALA A 309 -10.46 -46.46 26.00
CA ALA A 309 -10.28 -47.54 25.03
C ALA A 309 -11.13 -47.37 23.76
N THR A 310 -12.37 -46.85 23.88
CA THR A 310 -13.22 -46.59 22.70
C THR A 310 -12.73 -45.40 21.88
N ARG A 311 -12.27 -44.32 22.52
CA ARG A 311 -11.61 -43.21 21.81
C ARG A 311 -10.34 -43.67 21.08
N LEU A 312 -9.50 -44.48 21.74
CA LEU A 312 -8.25 -44.99 21.17
C LEU A 312 -8.52 -45.91 19.95
N LYS A 313 -9.52 -46.80 20.05
CA LYS A 313 -9.95 -47.66 18.95
C LYS A 313 -10.53 -46.89 17.74
N ASN A 314 -11.22 -45.78 17.98
CA ASN A 314 -11.69 -44.90 16.90
C ASN A 314 -10.52 -44.20 16.19
N LEU A 315 -9.53 -43.70 16.93
CA LEU A 315 -8.31 -43.09 16.38
C LEU A 315 -7.45 -44.10 15.60
N GLU A 316 -7.41 -45.36 16.03
CA GLU A 316 -6.78 -46.46 15.26
C GLU A 316 -7.51 -46.71 13.93
N LEU A 317 -8.85 -46.74 13.94
CA LEU A 317 -9.67 -46.94 12.73
C LEU A 317 -9.49 -45.79 11.72
N GLU A 318 -9.44 -44.56 12.22
CA GLU A 318 -9.17 -43.36 11.42
C GLU A 318 -7.75 -43.38 10.82
N ASN A 319 -6.74 -43.74 11.62
CA ASN A 319 -5.36 -43.93 11.14
C ASN A 319 -5.26 -45.04 10.08
N GLN A 320 -5.97 -46.15 10.23
CA GLN A 320 -6.03 -47.22 9.22
C GLN A 320 -6.70 -46.73 7.93
N THR A 321 -7.75 -45.92 8.04
CA THR A 321 -8.47 -45.34 6.90
C THR A 321 -7.58 -44.34 6.14
N LEU A 322 -6.88 -43.46 6.85
CA LEU A 322 -5.92 -42.51 6.27
C LEU A 322 -4.75 -43.23 5.58
N ARG A 323 -4.15 -44.24 6.24
CA ARG A 323 -3.08 -45.07 5.65
C ARG A 323 -3.53 -45.79 4.37
N LYS A 324 -4.77 -46.27 4.34
CA LYS A 324 -5.35 -46.86 3.14
C LYS A 324 -5.48 -45.83 2.01
N GLY A 325 -6.00 -44.64 2.29
CA GLY A 325 -6.09 -43.55 1.31
C GLY A 325 -4.73 -43.14 0.72
N VAL A 326 -3.68 -43.13 1.54
CA VAL A 326 -2.29 -42.87 1.09
C VAL A 326 -1.79 -43.97 0.15
N GLU A 327 -2.02 -45.25 0.46
CA GLU A 327 -1.58 -46.36 -0.41
C GLU A 327 -2.45 -46.45 -1.69
N ASP A 328 -3.74 -46.15 -1.63
CA ASP A 328 -4.61 -46.02 -2.81
C ASP A 328 -4.08 -44.92 -3.75
N LEU A 329 -3.73 -43.73 -3.24
CA LEU A 329 -3.10 -42.64 -3.99
C LEU A 329 -1.73 -43.05 -4.58
N ARG A 330 -0.88 -43.72 -3.79
CA ARG A 330 0.42 -44.25 -4.24
C ARG A 330 0.27 -45.23 -5.40
N SER A 331 -0.74 -46.11 -5.32
CA SER A 331 -1.07 -47.05 -6.39
C SER A 331 -1.60 -46.37 -7.66
N ALA A 332 -2.19 -45.18 -7.55
CA ALA A 332 -2.62 -44.38 -8.68
C ALA A 332 -1.43 -43.67 -9.34
N LEU A 333 -0.51 -43.11 -8.56
CA LEU A 333 0.74 -42.50 -9.04
C LEU A 333 1.60 -43.51 -9.82
N SER A 334 1.83 -44.71 -9.28
CA SER A 334 2.59 -45.76 -9.99
C SER A 334 1.90 -46.25 -11.27
N ARG A 335 0.55 -46.28 -11.30
CA ARG A 335 -0.24 -46.54 -12.52
C ARG A 335 -0.19 -45.40 -13.54
N MET A 336 0.21 -44.20 -13.14
CA MET A 336 0.43 -43.06 -14.03
C MET A 336 1.86 -43.04 -14.58
N GLU A 337 2.86 -43.21 -13.71
CA GLU A 337 4.29 -43.35 -14.03
C GLU A 337 4.55 -44.46 -15.06
N SER A 338 3.99 -45.65 -14.83
CA SER A 338 4.09 -46.78 -15.77
C SER A 338 3.47 -46.52 -17.14
N ARG A 339 2.42 -45.68 -17.22
CA ARG A 339 1.82 -45.23 -18.49
C ARG A 339 2.70 -44.18 -19.20
N VAL A 340 3.32 -43.28 -18.45
CA VAL A 340 4.26 -42.28 -19.00
C VAL A 340 5.48 -42.99 -19.61
N SER A 341 6.11 -43.93 -18.90
CA SER A 341 7.28 -44.67 -19.41
C SER A 341 6.99 -45.51 -20.67
N VAL A 342 5.74 -45.92 -20.89
CA VAL A 342 5.30 -46.62 -22.13
C VAL A 342 5.13 -45.65 -23.31
N LEU A 343 4.83 -44.37 -23.05
CA LEU A 343 4.70 -43.33 -24.07
C LEU A 343 6.07 -42.79 -24.49
N GLU A 344 6.96 -42.50 -23.53
CA GLU A 344 8.31 -41.96 -23.78
C GLU A 344 9.15 -42.88 -24.68
N LYS A 345 9.00 -44.20 -24.52
CA LYS A 345 9.68 -45.23 -25.32
C LYS A 345 9.22 -45.30 -26.80
N ARG A 346 8.31 -44.43 -27.25
CA ARG A 346 7.76 -44.45 -28.63
C ARG A 346 8.26 -43.32 -29.54
N THR A 347 9.04 -42.35 -29.07
CA THR A 347 9.32 -41.11 -29.85
C THR A 347 10.80 -40.67 -29.82
N THR A 348 11.68 -41.33 -30.58
CA THR A 348 13.10 -40.94 -30.73
C THR A 348 13.72 -41.19 -32.13
N THR A 349 13.45 -40.33 -33.13
CA THR A 349 14.30 -40.15 -34.34
C THR A 349 14.01 -38.80 -35.04
N PRO A 350 15.01 -37.98 -35.47
CA PRO A 350 14.75 -36.67 -36.07
C PRO A 350 15.23 -36.43 -37.53
N SER A 351 14.31 -35.90 -38.36
CA SER A 351 14.45 -34.69 -39.22
C SER A 351 15.20 -34.63 -40.59
N VAL A 352 14.71 -33.69 -41.43
CA VAL A 352 15.31 -32.96 -42.60
C VAL A 352 15.29 -33.54 -44.06
N ASN A 353 14.41 -32.91 -44.89
CA ASN A 353 14.43 -32.53 -46.33
C ASN A 353 14.85 -33.48 -47.50
N GLY A 354 14.05 -33.45 -48.59
CA GLY A 354 14.39 -33.91 -49.95
C GLY A 354 13.33 -33.50 -51.01
N THR A 355 13.73 -33.13 -52.24
CA THR A 355 12.91 -32.40 -53.24
C THR A 355 12.17 -33.23 -54.32
N ALA A 356 11.10 -32.61 -54.88
CA ALA A 356 10.57 -32.73 -56.26
C ALA A 356 9.47 -33.81 -56.58
N PRO A 357 8.60 -33.60 -57.63
CA PRO A 357 7.27 -34.23 -57.71
C PRO A 357 6.93 -35.00 -59.01
N GLN A 358 5.87 -35.84 -58.98
CA GLN A 358 5.15 -36.38 -60.16
C GLN A 358 3.60 -36.42 -59.95
N LYS A 359 2.83 -36.71 -61.01
CA LYS A 359 1.37 -36.41 -61.24
C LYS A 359 0.70 -37.58 -62.02
N PRO A 360 -0.62 -37.59 -62.35
CA PRO A 360 -1.82 -36.86 -61.85
C PRO A 360 -2.72 -37.87 -61.06
N PRO A 361 -4.05 -38.11 -61.23
CA PRO A 361 -5.20 -37.41 -61.90
C PRO A 361 -5.62 -36.07 -61.22
N THR A 362 -6.73 -35.31 -61.42
CA THR A 362 -7.95 -35.22 -62.30
C THR A 362 -9.17 -36.16 -62.10
N ALA A 363 -10.46 -35.77 -62.12
CA ALA A 363 -11.24 -34.49 -62.11
C ALA A 363 -12.76 -34.85 -61.88
N PRO A 364 -13.81 -34.00 -62.06
CA PRO A 364 -13.92 -32.53 -62.28
C PRO A 364 -15.03 -31.73 -61.52
N GLN A 365 -14.86 -30.39 -61.38
CA GLN A 365 -15.85 -29.24 -61.46
C GLN A 365 -17.15 -29.23 -60.59
N LYS A 366 -17.86 -28.11 -60.28
CA LYS A 366 -18.04 -26.72 -60.81
C LYS A 366 -18.08 -25.66 -59.64
N GLU A 367 -17.67 -24.38 -59.79
CA GLU A 367 -18.46 -23.11 -60.07
C GLU A 367 -19.55 -22.77 -59.00
N GLU A 368 -19.82 -21.53 -58.55
CA GLU A 368 -19.27 -20.16 -58.78
C GLU A 368 -19.71 -19.18 -57.64
N GLU A 369 -19.26 -17.91 -57.70
CA GLU A 369 -19.80 -16.58 -57.23
C GLU A 369 -21.16 -16.47 -56.47
N ASP A 370 -21.52 -15.44 -55.67
CA ASP A 370 -20.85 -14.38 -54.84
C ASP A 370 -21.95 -13.61 -54.01
N GLU A 371 -21.56 -12.58 -53.21
CA GLU A 371 -22.38 -11.42 -52.73
C GLU A 371 -23.55 -11.49 -51.66
N GLU A 372 -23.52 -10.48 -50.76
CA GLU A 372 -24.57 -9.67 -50.05
C GLU A 372 -25.65 -10.20 -49.04
N ASP A 373 -25.45 -9.82 -47.76
CA ASP A 373 -26.31 -9.03 -46.82
C ASP A 373 -27.71 -9.44 -46.24
N GLU A 374 -28.04 -8.76 -45.11
CA GLU A 374 -29.25 -8.75 -44.23
C GLU A 374 -29.64 -10.08 -43.52
N LEU A 375 -29.80 -10.20 -42.18
CA LEU A 375 -30.75 -9.56 -41.23
C LEU A 375 -32.23 -9.82 -41.63
N ASP A 376 -33.14 -10.30 -40.77
CA ASP A 376 -33.39 -9.89 -39.38
C ASP A 376 -34.16 -10.95 -38.52
N LEU A 377 -34.27 -10.67 -37.20
CA LEU A 377 -35.20 -11.14 -36.15
C LEU A 377 -36.17 -12.36 -36.35
N PHE A 378 -36.08 -13.28 -35.38
CA PHE A 378 -37.20 -13.91 -34.64
C PHE A 378 -38.33 -14.62 -35.44
N GLY A 379 -38.09 -15.89 -35.79
CA GLY A 379 -39.13 -16.94 -35.77
C GLY A 379 -38.93 -17.85 -34.56
N SER A 380 -40.01 -18.40 -33.98
CA SER A 380 -39.99 -19.10 -32.68
C SER A 380 -40.43 -20.57 -32.74
N GLU A 381 -40.13 -21.30 -31.65
CA GLU A 381 -40.64 -22.63 -31.25
C GLU A 381 -39.92 -23.87 -31.85
N ASP A 382 -39.05 -24.44 -31.02
CA ASP A 382 -38.92 -25.86 -30.65
C ASP A 382 -38.86 -26.95 -31.74
N GLU A 383 -37.64 -27.41 -32.10
CA GLU A 383 -37.10 -28.74 -31.76
C GLU A 383 -35.62 -28.89 -32.22
N GLU A 384 -34.87 -29.86 -31.68
CA GLU A 384 -33.47 -30.27 -32.02
C GLU A 384 -32.30 -29.24 -31.84
N ASP A 385 -31.89 -28.94 -30.60
CA ASP A 385 -30.74 -28.05 -30.31
C ASP A 385 -29.68 -28.61 -29.32
N GLU A 386 -29.22 -29.86 -29.51
CA GLU A 386 -28.09 -30.44 -28.73
C GLU A 386 -26.74 -30.47 -29.49
N GLU A 387 -26.73 -30.48 -30.83
CA GLU A 387 -25.49 -30.60 -31.62
C GLU A 387 -24.76 -29.26 -31.77
N ALA A 388 -25.50 -28.16 -31.93
CA ALA A 388 -24.94 -26.83 -32.17
C ALA A 388 -24.17 -26.29 -30.95
N GLU A 389 -24.72 -26.46 -29.75
CA GLU A 389 -24.05 -26.11 -28.48
C GLU A 389 -22.73 -26.89 -28.33
N ARG A 390 -22.73 -28.21 -28.57
CA ARG A 390 -21.51 -29.04 -28.49
C ARG A 390 -20.42 -28.58 -29.47
N LEU A 391 -20.78 -28.18 -30.68
CA LEU A 391 -19.82 -27.66 -31.66
C LEU A 391 -19.26 -26.28 -31.24
N LYS A 392 -20.09 -25.44 -30.61
CA LYS A 392 -19.73 -24.13 -30.06
C LYS A 392 -18.78 -24.27 -28.87
N GLU A 393 -19.06 -25.19 -27.95
CA GLU A 393 -18.15 -25.57 -26.87
C GLU A 393 -16.83 -26.15 -27.39
N GLN A 394 -16.87 -27.07 -28.36
CA GLN A 394 -15.65 -27.63 -28.96
C GLN A 394 -14.75 -26.54 -29.56
N ARG A 395 -15.30 -25.55 -30.27
CA ARG A 395 -14.49 -24.43 -30.79
C ARG A 395 -13.96 -23.51 -29.67
N LEU A 396 -14.68 -23.35 -28.56
CA LEU A 396 -14.21 -22.61 -27.40
C LEU A 396 -13.07 -23.36 -26.67
N GLN A 397 -13.21 -24.68 -26.53
CA GLN A 397 -12.19 -25.58 -25.97
C GLN A 397 -10.96 -25.66 -26.87
N GLU A 398 -11.10 -25.67 -28.20
CA GLU A 398 -9.96 -25.52 -29.12
C GLU A 398 -9.22 -24.21 -28.91
N TYR A 399 -9.94 -23.10 -28.70
CA TYR A 399 -9.33 -21.79 -28.45
C TYR A 399 -8.58 -21.77 -27.12
N ALA A 400 -9.15 -22.40 -26.07
CA ALA A 400 -8.48 -22.60 -24.79
C ALA A 400 -7.23 -23.50 -24.93
N ALA A 401 -7.31 -24.62 -25.65
CA ALA A 401 -6.20 -25.53 -25.89
C ALA A 401 -5.07 -24.89 -26.73
N LYS A 402 -5.40 -24.01 -27.67
CA LYS A 402 -4.43 -23.19 -28.41
C LYS A 402 -3.78 -22.13 -27.51
N LYS A 403 -4.50 -21.57 -26.53
CA LYS A 403 -3.95 -20.62 -25.54
C LYS A 403 -3.09 -21.30 -24.48
N ALA A 404 -3.37 -22.56 -24.13
CA ALA A 404 -2.59 -23.37 -23.21
C ALA A 404 -1.26 -23.90 -23.78
N LYS A 405 -1.03 -23.81 -25.10
CA LYS A 405 0.23 -24.22 -25.75
C LYS A 405 1.21 -23.07 -25.95
N LYS A 406 1.68 -22.50 -24.83
CA LYS A 406 3.03 -21.95 -24.71
C LYS A 406 3.66 -22.56 -23.45
N PRO A 407 4.92 -23.05 -23.49
CA PRO A 407 5.58 -23.50 -22.27
C PRO A 407 5.76 -22.30 -21.33
N ALA A 408 5.50 -22.52 -20.03
CA ALA A 408 6.02 -21.63 -19.01
C ALA A 408 7.56 -21.73 -19.03
N LEU A 409 8.26 -20.61 -18.90
CA LEU A 409 9.69 -20.63 -18.63
C LEU A 409 9.87 -21.06 -17.18
N VAL A 410 10.62 -22.14 -16.94
CA VAL A 410 11.14 -22.46 -15.61
C VAL A 410 12.22 -21.43 -15.31
N ALA A 411 11.84 -20.36 -14.60
CA ALA A 411 12.79 -19.35 -14.14
C ALA A 411 13.74 -19.98 -13.11
N LYS A 412 15.03 -19.69 -13.23
CA LYS A 412 16.04 -20.21 -12.30
C LYS A 412 16.80 -19.07 -11.65
N SER A 413 16.68 -18.90 -10.34
CA SER A 413 17.43 -17.85 -9.65
C SER A 413 18.80 -18.36 -9.20
N SER A 414 19.85 -17.64 -9.57
CA SER A 414 21.19 -17.76 -9.00
C SER A 414 21.31 -16.80 -7.83
N ILE A 415 21.50 -17.36 -6.65
CA ILE A 415 21.53 -16.66 -5.36
C ILE A 415 22.96 -16.72 -4.82
N LEU A 416 23.43 -15.63 -4.22
CA LEU A 416 24.63 -15.59 -3.38
C LEU A 416 24.21 -15.35 -1.94
N LEU A 417 24.52 -16.30 -1.07
CA LEU A 417 24.25 -16.26 0.36
C LEU A 417 25.56 -15.97 1.11
N ASP A 418 25.53 -14.99 2.00
CA ASP A 418 26.60 -14.69 2.94
C ASP A 418 26.21 -15.22 4.33
N VAL A 419 26.90 -16.27 4.80
CA VAL A 419 26.67 -16.88 6.11
C VAL A 419 27.72 -16.37 7.10
N LYS A 420 27.26 -15.82 8.23
CA LYS A 420 28.12 -15.30 9.31
C LYS A 420 28.23 -16.33 10.45
N PRO A 421 29.45 -16.75 10.84
CA PRO A 421 29.65 -17.53 12.06
C PRO A 421 29.56 -16.66 13.32
N TRP A 422 29.48 -17.29 14.49
CA TRP A 422 29.43 -16.58 15.77
C TRP A 422 30.77 -15.93 16.19
N ASP A 423 31.91 -16.60 15.96
CA ASP A 423 33.23 -16.13 16.39
C ASP A 423 34.36 -16.60 15.44
N ASP A 424 35.58 -16.07 15.58
CA ASP A 424 36.70 -16.34 14.67
C ASP A 424 37.40 -17.70 14.88
N GLU A 425 37.17 -18.37 16.01
CA GLU A 425 37.57 -19.78 16.27
C GLU A 425 36.65 -20.83 15.58
N THR A 426 35.59 -20.42 14.87
CA THR A 426 34.62 -21.35 14.26
C THR A 426 35.23 -22.21 13.13
N ASP A 427 34.97 -23.52 13.16
CA ASP A 427 35.44 -24.52 12.18
C ASP A 427 34.80 -24.31 10.78
N MET A 428 35.30 -23.35 10.00
CA MET A 428 34.69 -22.91 8.72
C MET A 428 34.45 -24.05 7.71
N SER A 429 35.29 -25.11 7.73
CA SER A 429 35.09 -26.29 6.87
C SER A 429 33.86 -27.11 7.26
N ARG A 430 33.56 -27.24 8.57
CA ARG A 430 32.35 -27.92 9.03
C ARG A 430 31.10 -27.13 8.69
N LEU A 431 31.18 -25.79 8.80
CA LEU A 431 30.08 -24.90 8.40
C LEU A 431 29.75 -25.09 6.90
N GLU A 432 30.75 -25.19 6.03
CA GLU A 432 30.51 -25.52 4.61
C GLU A 432 29.93 -26.93 4.40
N GLU A 433 30.41 -27.95 5.13
CA GLU A 433 29.84 -29.31 5.07
C GLU A 433 28.37 -29.35 5.54
N CYS A 434 28.02 -28.63 6.61
CA CYS A 434 26.64 -28.49 7.10
C CYS A 434 25.74 -27.80 6.06
N VAL A 435 26.14 -26.67 5.48
CA VAL A 435 25.35 -25.99 4.45
C VAL A 435 25.17 -26.87 3.21
N ARG A 436 26.21 -27.57 2.76
CA ARG A 436 26.13 -28.52 1.63
C ARG A 436 25.34 -29.80 1.94
N SER A 437 25.05 -30.10 3.21
CA SER A 437 24.23 -31.25 3.61
C SER A 437 22.73 -31.05 3.34
N VAL A 438 22.28 -29.79 3.23
CA VAL A 438 20.90 -29.44 2.87
C VAL A 438 20.67 -29.76 1.39
N GLN A 439 19.87 -30.79 1.10
CA GLN A 439 19.55 -31.25 -0.25
C GLN A 439 18.04 -31.29 -0.47
N VAL A 440 17.54 -30.56 -1.46
CA VAL A 440 16.13 -30.46 -1.83
C VAL A 440 16.02 -30.47 -3.36
N ASP A 441 14.93 -31.04 -3.90
CA ASP A 441 14.70 -31.05 -5.35
C ASP A 441 14.59 -29.62 -5.90
N GLY A 442 15.36 -29.33 -6.96
CA GLY A 442 15.51 -27.99 -7.53
C GLY A 442 16.62 -27.12 -6.93
N LEU A 443 17.36 -27.57 -5.91
CA LEU A 443 18.50 -26.84 -5.32
C LEU A 443 19.85 -27.38 -5.82
N LEU A 444 20.73 -26.50 -6.32
CA LEU A 444 22.09 -26.82 -6.72
C LEU A 444 23.12 -25.91 -6.03
N TRP A 445 23.96 -26.48 -5.16
CA TRP A 445 25.06 -25.77 -4.51
C TRP A 445 26.24 -25.52 -5.46
N GLY A 446 26.69 -24.28 -5.51
CA GLY A 446 27.79 -23.80 -6.34
C GLY A 446 29.11 -23.65 -5.59
N ALA A 447 29.81 -22.56 -5.91
CA ALA A 447 31.13 -22.25 -5.39
C ALA A 447 31.05 -21.53 -4.04
N SER A 448 31.95 -21.91 -3.13
CA SER A 448 32.17 -21.29 -1.83
C SER A 448 33.40 -20.38 -1.87
N LYS A 449 33.39 -19.32 -1.05
CA LYS A 449 34.52 -18.39 -0.87
C LYS A 449 34.45 -17.75 0.51
N LEU A 450 35.57 -17.72 1.22
CA LEU A 450 35.69 -16.96 2.47
C LEU A 450 36.02 -15.48 2.18
N MET A 451 35.32 -14.55 2.83
CA MET A 451 35.66 -13.12 2.81
C MET A 451 35.78 -12.55 4.23
N PRO A 452 36.78 -11.70 4.52
CA PRO A 452 36.91 -11.04 5.81
C PRO A 452 35.82 -9.98 6.01
N VAL A 453 35.28 -9.88 7.22
CA VAL A 453 34.27 -8.86 7.59
C VAL A 453 34.88 -7.73 8.45
N GLY A 454 36.01 -8.02 9.10
CA GLY A 454 36.66 -7.15 10.08
C GLY A 454 36.86 -7.91 11.40
N TYR A 455 37.69 -7.38 12.29
CA TYR A 455 37.93 -7.95 13.63
C TYR A 455 38.19 -9.48 13.65
N GLY A 456 39.01 -9.99 12.71
CA GLY A 456 39.35 -11.42 12.60
C GLY A 456 38.34 -12.27 11.82
N ILE A 457 37.04 -12.02 12.03
CA ILE A 457 35.94 -12.84 11.51
C ILE A 457 35.89 -12.87 9.97
N LYS A 458 35.61 -14.07 9.44
CA LYS A 458 35.40 -14.34 8.00
C LYS A 458 33.98 -14.88 7.80
N LYS A 459 33.24 -14.34 6.84
CA LYS A 459 31.97 -14.91 6.38
C LYS A 459 32.20 -15.94 5.27
N LEU A 460 31.33 -16.95 5.21
CA LEU A 460 31.25 -17.89 4.09
C LEU A 460 30.27 -17.33 3.06
N GLN A 461 30.78 -16.94 1.89
CA GLN A 461 29.96 -16.63 0.73
C GLN A 461 29.80 -17.90 -0.11
N ILE A 462 28.56 -18.32 -0.37
CA ILE A 462 28.25 -19.50 -1.19
C ILE A 462 27.20 -19.15 -2.24
N SER A 463 27.40 -19.60 -3.49
CA SER A 463 26.36 -19.52 -4.51
C SER A 463 25.48 -20.76 -4.55
N CYS A 464 24.21 -20.60 -4.88
CA CYS A 464 23.32 -21.69 -5.26
C CYS A 464 22.45 -21.30 -6.46
N VAL A 465 21.92 -22.29 -7.16
CA VAL A 465 20.89 -22.11 -8.20
C VAL A 465 19.64 -22.84 -7.75
N VAL A 466 18.51 -22.15 -7.75
CA VAL A 466 17.19 -22.69 -7.39
C VAL A 466 16.24 -22.70 -8.59
N GLU A 467 15.28 -23.61 -8.56
CA GLU A 467 14.06 -23.53 -9.39
C GLU A 467 12.98 -22.77 -8.58
N ASP A 468 12.62 -21.56 -9.03
CA ASP A 468 11.76 -20.62 -8.28
C ASP A 468 10.40 -21.24 -7.86
N ASP A 469 9.86 -22.17 -8.67
CA ASP A 469 8.59 -22.85 -8.43
C ASP A 469 8.64 -23.92 -7.31
N LYS A 470 9.84 -24.27 -6.81
CA LYS A 470 10.07 -25.35 -5.83
C LYS A 470 10.71 -24.90 -4.52
N VAL A 471 11.69 -24.00 -4.59
CA VAL A 471 12.55 -23.63 -3.46
C VAL A 471 12.57 -22.12 -3.28
N GLY A 472 11.85 -21.64 -2.27
CA GLY A 472 11.89 -20.23 -1.86
C GLY A 472 13.18 -19.86 -1.14
N THR A 473 13.56 -18.58 -1.21
CA THR A 473 14.66 -17.97 -0.43
C THR A 473 14.53 -18.26 1.06
N ASP A 474 13.33 -18.02 1.58
CA ASP A 474 13.01 -17.98 3.00
C ASP A 474 13.19 -19.37 3.64
N PHE A 475 12.89 -20.44 2.88
CA PHE A 475 13.14 -21.82 3.29
C PHE A 475 14.63 -22.14 3.42
N LEU A 476 15.49 -21.60 2.54
CA LEU A 476 16.94 -21.78 2.65
C LEU A 476 17.52 -21.01 3.83
N GLU A 477 17.00 -19.81 4.12
CA GLU A 477 17.38 -19.05 5.32
C GLU A 477 16.97 -19.81 6.59
N GLU A 478 15.76 -20.38 6.65
CA GLU A 478 15.30 -21.21 7.78
C GLU A 478 16.14 -22.48 7.97
N GLU A 479 16.36 -23.29 6.92
CA GLU A 479 17.14 -24.54 7.06
C GLU A 479 18.61 -24.30 7.43
N ILE A 480 19.23 -23.20 6.98
CA ILE A 480 20.61 -22.86 7.36
C ILE A 480 20.67 -22.27 8.78
N THR A 481 19.67 -21.49 9.19
CA THR A 481 19.65 -20.86 10.54
C THR A 481 19.42 -21.89 11.66
N LYS A 482 18.82 -23.06 11.37
CA LYS A 482 18.68 -24.18 12.32
C LYS A 482 20.03 -24.73 12.82
N PHE A 483 21.15 -24.44 12.16
CA PHE A 483 22.49 -24.77 12.66
C PHE A 483 22.98 -23.71 13.66
N GLU A 484 22.20 -23.47 14.72
CA GLU A 484 22.38 -22.40 15.72
C GLU A 484 23.79 -22.42 16.35
N ASP A 485 24.37 -23.61 16.54
CA ASP A 485 25.74 -23.81 17.06
C ASP A 485 26.85 -23.17 16.20
N TYR A 486 26.58 -22.91 14.91
CA TYR A 486 27.60 -22.48 13.93
C TYR A 486 27.21 -21.20 13.17
N VAL A 487 25.92 -20.89 13.03
CA VAL A 487 25.40 -19.78 12.22
C VAL A 487 24.79 -18.70 13.11
N GLN A 488 25.29 -17.47 12.99
CA GLN A 488 24.71 -16.29 13.63
C GLN A 488 23.62 -15.64 12.76
N SER A 489 23.86 -15.54 11.45
CA SER A 489 22.86 -15.07 10.48
C SER A 489 23.22 -15.51 9.05
N VAL A 490 22.21 -15.49 8.18
CA VAL A 490 22.34 -15.59 6.72
C VAL A 490 21.86 -14.26 6.12
N ASP A 491 22.58 -13.72 5.14
CA ASP A 491 22.13 -12.57 4.34
C ASP A 491 22.16 -12.93 2.84
N VAL A 492 21.14 -12.54 2.08
CA VAL A 492 21.18 -12.60 0.61
C VAL A 492 22.07 -11.47 0.07
N ALA A 493 23.26 -11.82 -0.40
CA ALA A 493 24.25 -10.88 -0.92
C ALA A 493 24.01 -10.47 -2.38
N ALA A 494 23.43 -11.36 -3.19
CA ALA A 494 22.89 -11.05 -4.52
C ALA A 494 21.84 -12.07 -4.96
N PHE A 495 20.91 -11.63 -5.81
CA PHE A 495 19.83 -12.46 -6.35
C PHE A 495 19.65 -12.13 -7.84
N ASN A 496 19.92 -13.09 -8.73
CA ASN A 496 19.87 -12.91 -10.18
C ASN A 496 18.96 -13.97 -10.81
N LYS A 497 17.90 -13.55 -11.51
CA LYS A 497 17.07 -14.46 -12.30
C LYS A 497 17.73 -14.82 -13.65
N ILE A 498 17.60 -16.08 -14.05
CA ILE A 498 18.11 -16.70 -15.30
C ILE A 498 16.94 -17.32 -16.07
#